data_AF-T0ZUA0-F1
#
_entry.id   AF-T0ZUA0-F1
#
_cell.length_a   1.000
_cell.length_b   1.000
_cell.length_c   1.000
_cell.angle_alpha   90.00
_cell.angle_beta   90.00
_cell.angle_gamma   90.00
#
_symmetry.space_group_name_H-M   'P 1'
#
loop_
_entity.id
_entity.type
_entity.pdbx_description
1 polymer ?
#
loop_
_entity_poly.entity_id
_entity_poly.type
_entity_poly.pdbx_seq_one_letter_code
_entity_poly.pdbx_strand_id
1 'polypeptide(L)'
;LSACLEREPGFEDGYVAAEELREMYAGEEDVKKVVDVARGLEGLIRQDSVHAAAVVITKEPLTSYLPIQRKPGPGEDPDSAPVVTQYEMHGVEKLGLLKMDFLGIRNLSVITRTLELVAETRGIDIDIDAIPLDDPGVYEMLCRGDSIGVFQLEGGPMRSLMR
;
A
#
# COMPACT_ATOMS: atom_id res chain seq x y z
N LEU A 1 19.94 3.07 3.06
CA LEU A 1 21.36 2.88 2.68
C LEU A 1 22.26 3.05 3.89
N SER A 2 22.03 4.10 4.71
CA SER A 2 22.76 4.32 5.96
C SER A 2 22.82 3.07 6.87
N ALA A 3 21.68 2.42 7.16
CA ALA A 3 21.62 1.19 7.96
C ALA A 3 22.34 -0.05 7.37
N CYS A 4 22.75 -0.01 6.10
CA CYS A 4 23.56 -1.08 5.47
C CYS A 4 25.06 -0.88 5.73
N LEU A 5 25.51 0.36 5.95
CA LEU A 5 26.92 0.72 6.14
C LEU A 5 27.26 0.93 7.63
N GLU A 6 26.28 1.39 8.40
CA GLU A 6 26.42 1.73 9.82
C GLU A 6 25.35 0.97 10.63
N ARG A 7 25.66 0.66 11.90
CA ARG A 7 24.68 -0.01 12.77
C ARG A 7 23.69 1.02 13.29
N GLU A 8 22.46 0.91 12.83
CA GLU A 8 21.35 1.75 13.29
C GLU A 8 20.40 0.96 14.20
N PRO A 9 20.04 1.49 15.38
CA PRO A 9 19.05 0.85 16.25
C PRO A 9 17.70 0.65 15.55
N GLY A 10 17.18 -0.58 15.57
CA GLY A 10 15.92 -0.96 14.93
C GLY A 10 16.04 -1.37 13.45
N PHE A 11 17.24 -1.30 12.87
CA PHE A 11 17.53 -1.72 11.49
C PHE A 11 18.76 -2.65 11.42
N GLU A 12 19.03 -3.39 12.49
CA GLU A 12 20.21 -4.23 12.65
C GLU A 12 20.32 -5.30 11.56
N ASP A 13 19.18 -5.84 11.11
CA ASP A 13 19.13 -6.84 10.03
C ASP A 13 19.72 -6.31 8.71
N GLY A 14 19.53 -5.02 8.43
CA GLY A 14 20.09 -4.36 7.25
C GLY A 14 21.61 -4.33 7.28
N TYR A 15 22.20 -4.10 8.46
CA TYR A 15 23.64 -4.16 8.64
C TYR A 15 24.15 -5.59 8.52
N VAL A 16 23.48 -6.57 9.12
CA VAL A 16 23.91 -7.97 9.02
C VAL A 16 23.86 -8.47 7.58
N ALA A 17 22.80 -8.17 6.83
CA ALA A 17 22.62 -8.64 5.46
C ALA A 17 23.57 -7.98 4.44
N ALA A 18 24.11 -6.78 4.72
CA ALA A 18 24.86 -5.98 3.76
C ALA A 18 26.39 -6.13 3.85
N GLU A 19 26.91 -7.28 4.29
CA GLU A 19 28.36 -7.53 4.41
C GLU A 19 29.10 -7.37 3.08
N GLU A 20 28.62 -8.04 2.02
CA GLU A 20 29.20 -7.98 0.68
C GLU A 20 29.26 -6.53 0.14
N LEU A 21 28.20 -5.75 0.38
CA LEU A 21 28.15 -4.35 -0.02
C LEU A 21 29.23 -3.52 0.68
N ARG A 22 29.51 -3.77 1.97
CA ARG A 22 30.55 -3.05 2.72
C ARG A 22 31.96 -3.43 2.25
N GLU A 23 32.18 -4.70 1.94
CA GLU A 23 33.44 -5.17 1.36
C GLU A 23 33.71 -4.50 0.01
N MET A 24 32.72 -4.49 -0.89
CA MET A 24 32.80 -3.81 -2.17
C MET A 24 33.01 -2.30 -2.00
N TYR A 25 32.30 -1.67 -1.06
CA TYR A 25 32.48 -0.24 -0.77
C TYR A 25 33.90 0.09 -0.28
N ALA A 26 34.55 -0.83 0.44
CA ALA A 26 35.92 -0.66 0.92
C ALA A 26 36.99 -0.99 -0.14
N GLY A 27 36.71 -1.96 -1.02
CA GLY A 27 37.68 -2.51 -1.97
C GLY A 27 37.61 -1.95 -3.39
N GLU A 28 36.45 -1.44 -3.82
CA GLU A 28 36.20 -1.01 -5.20
C GLU A 28 35.91 0.49 -5.28
N GLU A 29 36.76 1.23 -5.99
CA GLU A 29 36.66 2.70 -6.09
C GLU A 29 35.37 3.16 -6.78
N ASP A 30 34.91 2.43 -7.79
CA ASP A 30 33.69 2.76 -8.53
C ASP A 30 32.43 2.53 -7.67
N VAL A 31 32.41 1.45 -6.89
CA VAL A 31 31.33 1.18 -5.92
C VAL A 31 31.28 2.29 -4.88
N LYS A 32 32.44 2.70 -4.35
CA LYS A 32 32.53 3.80 -3.39
C LYS A 32 31.93 5.09 -3.95
N LYS A 33 32.30 5.48 -5.18
CA LYS A 33 31.74 6.67 -5.85
C LYS A 33 30.21 6.60 -5.97
N VAL A 34 29.68 5.45 -6.41
CA VAL A 34 28.23 5.26 -6.57
C VAL A 34 27.51 5.36 -5.23
N VAL A 35 28.03 4.70 -4.20
CA VAL A 35 27.43 4.69 -2.86
C VAL A 35 27.48 6.07 -2.22
N ASP A 36 28.60 6.80 -2.32
CA ASP A 36 28.74 8.15 -1.77
C ASP A 36 27.75 9.13 -2.42
N VAL A 37 27.58 9.05 -3.74
CA VAL A 37 26.55 9.83 -4.45
C VAL A 37 25.15 9.42 -4.00
N ALA A 38 24.86 8.13 -3.89
CA ALA A 38 23.56 7.63 -3.46
C ALA A 38 23.21 8.07 -2.02
N ARG A 39 24.18 8.10 -1.10
CA ARG A 39 24.00 8.64 0.26
C ARG A 39 23.57 10.11 0.24
N GLY A 40 24.15 10.92 -0.65
CA GLY A 40 23.76 12.32 -0.81
C GLY A 40 22.35 12.52 -1.37
N LEU A 41 21.78 11.49 -2.01
CA LEU A 41 20.43 11.53 -2.59
C LEU A 41 19.36 10.89 -1.68
N GLU A 42 19.76 10.20 -0.61
CA GLU A 42 18.84 9.57 0.34
C GLU A 42 18.01 10.63 1.08
N GLY A 43 16.69 10.41 1.16
CA GLY A 43 15.76 11.36 1.79
C GLY A 43 15.30 12.51 0.90
N LEU A 44 15.82 12.64 -0.33
CA LEU A 44 15.33 13.61 -1.29
C LEU A 44 14.02 13.14 -1.94
N ILE A 45 13.10 14.08 -2.17
CA ILE A 45 11.83 13.82 -2.86
C ILE A 45 12.11 13.66 -4.35
N ARG A 46 11.73 12.50 -4.91
CA ARG A 46 11.91 12.20 -6.33
C ARG A 46 10.84 12.85 -7.21
N GLN A 47 9.57 12.67 -6.85
CA GLN A 47 8.40 13.11 -7.62
C GLN A 47 7.18 13.18 -6.71
N ASP A 48 6.17 13.94 -7.11
CA ASP A 48 4.87 13.96 -6.47
C ASP A 48 3.98 12.82 -7.01
N SER A 49 3.21 12.18 -6.14
CA SER A 49 2.22 11.15 -6.51
C SER A 49 0.91 11.37 -5.78
N VAL A 50 -0.20 10.87 -6.34
CA VAL A 50 -1.50 10.94 -5.66
C VAL A 50 -1.57 9.86 -4.61
N HIS A 51 -2.03 10.19 -3.41
CA HIS A 51 -2.30 9.18 -2.39
C HIS A 51 -3.46 8.30 -2.86
N ALA A 52 -3.25 6.98 -2.89
CA ALA A 52 -4.19 6.02 -3.47
C ALA A 52 -5.60 5.99 -2.84
N ALA A 53 -5.78 6.53 -1.63
CA ALA A 53 -7.04 6.45 -0.89
C ALA A 53 -7.52 7.80 -0.31
N ALA A 54 -6.62 8.74 -0.02
CA ALA A 54 -7.01 9.94 0.73
C ALA A 54 -7.77 10.96 -0.10
N VAL A 55 -8.86 11.45 0.48
CA VAL A 55 -9.64 12.59 0.01
C VAL A 55 -9.70 13.63 1.12
N VAL A 56 -9.47 14.89 0.76
CA VAL A 56 -9.54 16.04 1.67
C VAL A 56 -10.87 16.76 1.47
N ILE A 57 -11.59 16.99 2.56
CA ILE A 57 -12.90 17.64 2.55
C ILE A 57 -12.81 18.94 3.35
N THR A 58 -13.18 20.05 2.74
CA THR A 58 -13.14 21.39 3.36
C THR A 58 -14.50 22.07 3.30
N LYS A 59 -14.75 23.00 4.23
CA LYS A 59 -15.98 23.79 4.27
C LYS A 59 -16.00 24.88 3.19
N GLU A 60 -14.91 25.63 3.10
CA GLU A 60 -14.67 26.63 2.05
C GLU A 60 -13.87 26.01 0.89
N PRO A 61 -13.70 26.68 -0.26
CA PRO A 61 -12.88 26.17 -1.35
C PRO A 61 -11.47 25.77 -0.89
N LEU A 62 -10.93 24.65 -1.40
CA LEU A 62 -9.61 24.12 -1.03
C LEU A 62 -8.50 25.18 -1.12
N THR A 63 -8.56 26.04 -2.14
CA THR A 63 -7.61 27.12 -2.41
C THR A 63 -7.57 28.21 -1.32
N SER A 64 -8.57 28.26 -0.43
CA SER A 64 -8.54 29.13 0.75
C SER A 64 -7.65 28.57 1.87
N TYR A 65 -7.32 27.27 1.84
CA TYR A 65 -6.54 26.60 2.88
C TYR A 65 -5.15 26.16 2.40
N LEU A 66 -5.05 25.65 1.17
CA LEU A 66 -3.80 25.10 0.63
C LEU A 66 -3.74 25.19 -0.91
N PRO A 67 -2.53 25.15 -1.49
CA PRO A 67 -2.38 25.06 -2.93
C PRO A 67 -2.80 23.68 -3.47
N ILE A 68 -3.49 23.70 -4.60
CA ILE A 68 -3.93 22.51 -5.34
C ILE A 68 -3.27 22.46 -6.73
N GLN A 69 -3.28 21.30 -7.36
CA GLN A 69 -2.84 21.10 -8.73
C GLN A 69 -3.71 20.06 -9.44
N ARG A 70 -3.73 20.09 -10.77
CA ARG A 70 -4.33 19.04 -11.60
C ARG A 70 -3.24 18.09 -12.07
N LYS A 71 -3.50 16.78 -12.03
CA LYS A 71 -2.50 15.76 -12.39
C LYS A 71 -3.04 14.82 -13.49
N PRO A 72 -3.01 15.24 -14.78
CA PRO A 72 -3.45 14.39 -15.88
C PRO A 72 -2.50 13.21 -16.08
N GLY A 73 -3.06 12.05 -16.39
CA GLY A 73 -2.31 10.92 -16.94
C GLY A 73 -1.81 11.19 -18.37
N PRO A 74 -0.92 10.35 -18.91
CA PRO A 74 -0.46 10.46 -20.29
C PRO A 74 -1.63 10.43 -21.29
N GLY A 75 -1.83 11.52 -22.03
CA GLY A 75 -2.91 11.65 -23.02
C GLY A 75 -4.28 12.03 -22.45
N GLU A 76 -4.39 12.32 -21.16
CA GLU A 76 -5.62 12.80 -20.54
C GLU A 76 -5.78 14.32 -20.69
N ASP A 77 -7.03 14.76 -20.85
CA ASP A 77 -7.39 16.18 -20.83
C ASP A 77 -7.12 16.78 -19.44
N PRO A 78 -6.28 17.84 -19.34
CA PRO A 78 -6.01 18.52 -18.09
C PRO A 78 -7.27 18.97 -17.33
N ASP A 79 -8.32 19.39 -18.02
CA ASP A 79 -9.54 19.89 -17.37
C ASP A 79 -10.34 18.79 -16.68
N SER A 80 -10.18 17.55 -17.15
CA SER A 80 -10.80 16.34 -16.58
C SER A 80 -9.90 15.64 -15.56
N ALA A 81 -8.67 16.11 -15.37
CA ALA A 81 -7.70 15.47 -14.49
C ALA A 81 -8.07 15.60 -13.00
N PRO A 82 -7.69 14.60 -12.17
CA PRO A 82 -7.85 14.68 -10.73
C PRO A 82 -7.20 15.94 -10.13
N VAL A 83 -7.91 16.57 -9.19
CA VAL A 83 -7.41 17.68 -8.38
C VAL A 83 -6.77 17.11 -7.13
N VAL A 84 -5.52 17.48 -6.87
CA VAL A 84 -4.74 16.99 -5.73
C VAL A 84 -4.14 18.15 -4.94
N THR A 85 -3.94 17.94 -3.63
CA THR A 85 -3.25 18.91 -2.77
C THR A 85 -1.76 18.90 -3.10
N GLN A 86 -1.10 20.05 -3.07
CA GLN A 86 0.37 20.11 -3.18
C GLN A 86 1.07 19.82 -1.84
N TYR A 87 0.33 19.88 -0.73
CA TYR A 87 0.84 19.45 0.58
C TYR A 87 0.71 17.95 0.72
N GLU A 88 1.74 17.35 1.32
CA GLU A 88 1.73 15.95 1.75
C GLU A 88 0.82 15.75 2.98
N MET A 89 0.58 14.49 3.32
CA MET A 89 -0.38 14.06 4.34
C MET A 89 -0.27 14.85 5.64
N HIS A 90 0.92 14.96 6.24
CA HIS A 90 1.09 15.62 7.53
C HIS A 90 0.92 17.14 7.43
N GLY A 91 1.27 17.74 6.29
CA GLY A 91 0.97 19.14 5.99
C GLY A 91 -0.53 19.43 6.03
N VAL A 92 -1.34 18.56 5.43
CA VAL A 92 -2.81 18.69 5.44
C VAL A 92 -3.39 18.47 6.84
N GLU A 93 -2.91 17.46 7.57
CA GLU A 93 -3.37 17.16 8.94
C GLU A 93 -3.07 18.30 9.92
N LYS A 94 -1.88 18.92 9.82
CA LYS A 94 -1.48 20.07 10.66
C LYS A 94 -2.35 21.30 10.44
N LEU A 95 -2.98 21.44 9.28
CA LEU A 95 -3.95 22.50 9.00
C LEU A 95 -5.33 22.21 9.61
N GLY A 96 -5.54 21.03 10.21
CA GLY A 96 -6.81 20.62 10.81
C GLY A 96 -7.90 20.32 9.78
N LEU A 97 -7.52 19.99 8.54
CA LEU A 97 -8.49 19.65 7.50
C LEU A 97 -8.98 18.20 7.66
N LEU A 98 -10.25 17.96 7.30
CA LEU A 98 -10.82 16.62 7.35
C LEU A 98 -10.23 15.77 6.22
N LYS A 99 -9.59 14.67 6.61
CA LYS A 99 -9.07 13.64 5.72
C LYS A 99 -9.92 12.38 5.88
N MET A 100 -10.32 11.78 4.76
CA MET A 100 -10.96 10.47 4.73
C MET A 100 -10.24 9.56 3.73
N ASP A 101 -10.00 8.31 4.12
CA ASP A 101 -9.36 7.32 3.25
C ASP A 101 -10.42 6.39 2.64
N PHE A 102 -10.51 6.38 1.31
CA PHE A 102 -11.35 5.50 0.52
C PHE A 102 -10.48 4.42 -0.13
N LEU A 103 -10.42 3.25 0.49
CA LEU A 103 -9.55 2.17 0.04
C LEU A 103 -10.21 1.34 -1.06
N GLY A 104 -9.54 1.20 -2.20
CA GLY A 104 -9.91 0.27 -3.27
C GLY A 104 -9.52 -1.17 -2.92
N ILE A 105 -10.23 -1.81 -1.97
CA ILE A 105 -9.94 -3.19 -1.57
C ILE A 105 -10.48 -4.17 -2.62
N ARG A 106 -9.58 -4.83 -3.37
CA ARG A 106 -9.91 -5.79 -4.43
C ARG A 106 -10.87 -6.90 -3.98
N ASN A 107 -10.79 -7.32 -2.72
CA ASN A 107 -11.63 -8.41 -2.21
C ASN A 107 -13.12 -8.06 -2.25
N LEU A 108 -13.49 -6.79 -2.06
CA LEU A 108 -14.89 -6.38 -2.15
C LEU A 108 -15.39 -6.61 -3.58
N SER A 109 -14.61 -6.26 -4.59
CA SER A 109 -14.94 -6.56 -6.00
C SER A 109 -15.02 -8.06 -6.28
N VAL A 110 -14.15 -8.87 -5.67
CA VAL A 110 -14.21 -10.34 -5.78
C VAL A 110 -15.49 -10.90 -5.16
N ILE A 111 -15.88 -10.42 -3.99
CA ILE A 111 -17.12 -10.82 -3.32
C ILE A 111 -18.33 -10.44 -4.17
N THR A 112 -18.43 -9.17 -4.61
CA THR A 112 -19.51 -8.71 -5.49
C THR A 112 -19.63 -9.59 -6.73
N ARG A 113 -18.52 -9.85 -7.43
CA ARG A 113 -18.53 -10.69 -8.62
C ARG A 113 -18.93 -12.14 -8.32
N THR A 114 -18.54 -12.66 -7.15
CA THR A 114 -18.91 -14.01 -6.73
C THR A 114 -20.42 -14.12 -6.50
N LEU A 115 -21.03 -13.14 -5.83
CA LEU A 115 -22.48 -13.10 -5.59
C LEU A 115 -23.27 -13.02 -6.90
N GLU A 116 -22.85 -12.15 -7.82
CA GLU A 116 -23.44 -12.06 -9.18
C GLU A 116 -23.40 -13.42 -9.90
N LEU A 117 -22.25 -14.08 -9.89
CA LEU A 117 -22.08 -15.39 -10.54
C LEU A 117 -22.94 -16.47 -9.88
N VAL A 118 -23.09 -16.47 -8.56
CA VAL A 118 -23.95 -17.43 -7.86
C VAL A 118 -25.42 -17.20 -8.21
N ALA A 119 -25.86 -15.94 -8.30
CA ALA A 119 -27.21 -15.60 -8.74
C ALA A 119 -27.45 -16.05 -10.20
N GLU A 120 -26.52 -15.75 -11.11
CA GLU A 120 -26.62 -16.13 -12.53
C GLU A 120 -26.62 -17.65 -12.76
N THR A 121 -25.76 -18.38 -12.06
CA THR A 121 -25.52 -19.82 -12.33
C THR A 121 -26.41 -20.75 -11.51
N ARG A 122 -26.82 -20.34 -10.32
CA ARG A 122 -27.60 -21.17 -9.39
C ARG A 122 -28.99 -20.61 -9.07
N GLY A 123 -29.29 -19.37 -9.47
CA GLY A 123 -30.54 -18.69 -9.12
C GLY A 123 -30.69 -18.41 -7.62
N ILE A 124 -29.57 -18.38 -6.89
CA ILE A 124 -29.54 -18.14 -5.44
C ILE A 124 -29.08 -16.70 -5.21
N ASP A 125 -29.90 -15.92 -4.53
CA ASP A 125 -29.54 -14.59 -4.05
C ASP A 125 -28.99 -14.70 -2.63
N ILE A 126 -27.79 -14.16 -2.39
CA ILE A 126 -27.06 -14.28 -1.12
C ILE A 126 -26.84 -12.87 -0.57
N ASP A 127 -27.35 -12.62 0.64
CA ASP A 127 -27.02 -11.45 1.42
C ASP A 127 -25.68 -11.68 2.16
N ILE A 128 -24.65 -10.95 1.74
CA ILE A 128 -23.29 -11.04 2.30
C ILE A 128 -23.25 -10.64 3.78
N ASP A 129 -24.11 -9.72 4.21
CA ASP A 129 -24.13 -9.21 5.59
C ASP A 129 -24.84 -10.18 6.54
N ALA A 130 -25.55 -11.18 6.00
CA ALA A 130 -26.31 -12.17 6.76
C ALA A 130 -25.64 -13.55 6.84
N ILE A 131 -24.42 -13.73 6.32
CA ILE A 131 -23.72 -15.02 6.33
C ILE A 131 -23.38 -15.44 7.78
N PRO A 132 -23.70 -16.69 8.20
CA PRO A 132 -23.33 -17.20 9.51
C PRO A 132 -21.81 -17.31 9.66
N LEU A 133 -21.29 -16.93 10.83
CA LEU A 133 -19.84 -16.90 11.12
C LEU A 133 -19.31 -18.21 11.73
N ASP A 134 -20.18 -19.20 11.90
CA ASP A 134 -19.94 -20.47 12.58
C ASP A 134 -20.10 -21.69 11.66
N ASP A 135 -19.98 -21.51 10.33
CA ASP A 135 -20.06 -22.62 9.37
C ASP A 135 -18.91 -23.62 9.59
N PRO A 136 -19.19 -24.86 10.05
CA PRO A 136 -18.15 -25.82 10.37
C PRO A 136 -17.36 -26.28 9.13
N GLY A 137 -17.96 -26.25 7.94
CA GLY A 137 -17.29 -26.64 6.69
C GLY A 137 -16.20 -25.63 6.29
N VAL A 138 -16.45 -24.33 6.53
CA VAL A 138 -15.43 -23.28 6.34
C VAL A 138 -14.27 -23.47 7.31
N TYR A 139 -14.55 -23.72 8.60
CA TYR A 139 -13.48 -23.95 9.58
C TYR A 139 -12.69 -25.24 9.30
N GLU A 140 -13.35 -26.31 8.87
CA GLU A 140 -12.67 -27.56 8.50
C GLU A 140 -11.74 -27.34 7.30
N MET A 141 -12.19 -26.60 6.28
CA MET A 141 -11.35 -26.19 5.14
C MET A 141 -10.11 -25.40 5.59
N LEU A 142 -10.29 -24.44 6.49
CA LEU A 142 -9.16 -23.67 7.03
C LEU A 142 -8.20 -24.54 7.85
N CYS A 143 -8.69 -25.47 8.67
CA CYS A 143 -7.86 -26.39 9.46
C CYS A 143 -7.03 -27.35 8.59
N ARG A 144 -7.44 -27.62 7.35
CA ARG A 144 -6.62 -28.38 6.38
C ARG A 144 -5.52 -27.53 5.74
N GLY A 145 -5.54 -26.21 5.95
CA GLY A 145 -4.68 -25.25 5.27
C GLY A 145 -5.06 -25.04 3.80
N ASP A 146 -6.32 -25.32 3.44
CA ASP A 146 -6.89 -25.15 2.10
C ASP A 146 -7.34 -23.70 1.89
N SER A 147 -6.41 -22.75 2.07
CA SER A 147 -6.69 -21.30 2.10
C SER A 147 -6.04 -20.51 0.95
N ILE A 148 -5.64 -21.19 -0.13
CA ILE A 148 -5.19 -20.49 -1.35
C ILE A 148 -6.37 -19.67 -1.89
N GLY A 149 -6.16 -18.37 -2.12
CA GLY A 149 -7.23 -17.44 -2.50
C GLY A 149 -8.11 -16.95 -1.35
N VAL A 150 -7.85 -17.34 -0.10
CA VAL A 150 -8.52 -16.78 1.08
C VAL A 150 -7.74 -15.55 1.55
N PHE A 151 -8.43 -14.41 1.61
CA PHE A 151 -7.82 -13.14 2.00
C PHE A 151 -7.09 -13.24 3.36
N GLN A 152 -5.88 -12.66 3.44
CA GLN A 152 -4.96 -12.67 4.59
C GLN A 152 -4.37 -14.04 4.98
N LEU A 153 -4.91 -15.15 4.48
CA LEU A 153 -4.56 -16.51 4.93
C LEU A 153 -3.82 -17.36 3.89
N GLU A 154 -3.33 -16.75 2.81
CA GLU A 154 -2.67 -17.47 1.71
C GLU A 154 -1.19 -17.80 1.98
N GLY A 155 -0.52 -17.05 2.87
CA GLY A 155 0.92 -17.17 3.12
C GLY A 155 1.33 -18.55 3.63
N GLY A 156 2.45 -19.09 3.13
CA GLY A 156 2.96 -20.43 3.50
C GLY A 156 3.09 -20.67 5.01
N PRO A 157 3.70 -19.74 5.79
CA PRO A 157 3.76 -19.87 7.24
C PRO A 157 2.38 -19.85 7.90
N MET A 158 1.46 -18.99 7.44
CA MET A 158 0.09 -18.92 7.96
C MET A 158 -0.68 -20.22 7.72
N ARG A 159 -0.55 -20.79 6.52
CA ARG A 159 -1.13 -22.09 6.15
C ARG A 159 -0.59 -23.24 6.99
N SER A 160 0.69 -23.18 7.34
CA SER A 160 1.32 -24.18 8.21
C SER A 160 0.85 -24.05 9.66
N LEU A 161 0.56 -22.82 10.12
CA LEU A 161 0.02 -22.56 11.45
C LEU A 161 -1.42 -23.04 11.63
N MET A 162 -2.23 -23.03 10.57
CA MET A 162 -3.64 -23.45 10.61
C MET A 162 -3.83 -24.98 10.61
N ARG A 163 -2.79 -25.75 10.26
CA ARG A 163 -2.81 -27.23 10.24
C ARG A 163 -2.43 -27.81 11.59
#